data_AF-A0A7S2VCE6-F1
#
_entry.id   AF-A0A7S2VCE6-F1
#
_cell.length_a   1.000
_cell.length_b   1.000
_cell.length_c   1.000
_cell.angle_alpha   90.00
_cell.angle_beta   90.00
_cell.angle_gamma   90.00
#
_symmetry.space_group_name_H-M   'P 1'
#
loop_
_entity.id
_entity.type
_entity.pdbx_description
1 polymer ?
#
loop_
_entity_poly.entity_id
_entity_poly.type
_entity_poly.pdbx_seq_one_letter_code
_entity_poly.pdbx_strand_id
1 'polypeptide(L)'
;MSSSSAIPLPTWSIVTSFLSHDEATKLVDSIPALKSSTTTLFDRKHWRGESATGDHPRCTDIIPTENENGVVHSVSIDFRWCDQGWGNKKGRLSIVAHNHVIDQRDDDSRRGHNNFQDGRIVCQTGIAPQIVEKEQLQFYPQPNEHYSLWYQVGGGGGHELTVENVQICTVYFDNEFV
;
A
#
# COMPACT_ATOMS: atom_id res chain seq x y z
N MET A 1 43.19 18.60 -11.82
CA MET A 1 42.41 17.41 -11.45
C MET A 1 41.64 17.76 -10.20
N SER A 2 40.43 18.29 -10.34
CA SER A 2 39.60 18.70 -9.21
C SER A 2 38.71 17.52 -8.84
N SER A 3 38.96 16.91 -7.67
CA SER A 3 38.10 15.86 -7.14
C SER A 3 36.81 16.50 -6.63
N SER A 4 35.70 16.23 -7.31
CA SER A 4 34.37 16.53 -6.78
C SER A 4 34.13 15.62 -5.58
N SER A 5 34.04 16.20 -4.38
CA SER A 5 33.65 15.47 -3.18
C SER A 5 32.16 15.19 -3.23
N ALA A 6 31.78 13.92 -3.41
CA ALA A 6 30.39 13.50 -3.26
C ALA A 6 29.92 13.85 -1.84
N ILE A 7 28.87 14.67 -1.75
CA ILE A 7 28.19 14.97 -0.50
C ILE A 7 27.51 13.68 -0.04
N PRO A 8 27.77 13.16 1.17
CA PRO A 8 27.07 11.99 1.68
C PRO A 8 25.58 12.32 1.79
N LEU A 9 24.73 11.52 1.12
CA LEU A 9 23.28 11.67 1.17
C LEU A 9 22.81 11.65 2.64
N PRO A 10 22.16 12.71 3.14
CA PRO A 10 21.85 12.81 4.56
C PRO A 10 20.71 11.86 4.96
N THR A 11 20.60 11.70 6.27
CA THR A 11 19.60 11.05 7.12
C THR A 11 18.13 11.46 6.93
N TRP A 12 17.70 11.79 5.70
CA TRP A 12 16.36 12.30 5.36
C TRP A 12 15.22 11.32 5.63
N SER A 13 15.51 10.02 5.65
CA SER A 13 14.52 8.97 5.95
C SER A 13 13.82 9.12 7.31
N ILE A 14 14.38 9.91 8.24
CA ILE A 14 13.82 10.07 9.60
C ILE A 14 12.84 11.25 9.69
N VAL A 15 12.93 12.24 8.80
CA VAL A 15 12.15 13.49 8.96
C VAL A 15 10.74 13.37 8.35
N THR A 16 10.58 12.55 7.31
CA THR A 16 9.31 12.42 6.57
C THR A 16 8.36 11.38 7.18
N SER A 17 8.84 10.48 8.04
CA SER A 17 8.01 9.43 8.67
C SER A 17 7.05 9.94 9.75
N PHE A 18 7.06 11.23 10.07
CA PHE A 18 6.23 11.83 11.11
C PHE A 18 5.26 12.90 10.60
N LEU A 19 5.25 13.18 9.30
CA LEU A 19 4.43 14.25 8.74
C LEU A 19 3.06 13.69 8.31
N SER A 20 1.99 14.40 8.69
CA SER A 20 0.67 14.18 8.10
C SER A 20 0.68 14.49 6.59
N HIS A 21 -0.32 14.01 5.84
CA HIS A 21 -0.43 14.26 4.39
C HIS A 21 -0.32 15.76 4.04
N ASP A 22 -0.97 16.63 4.83
CA ASP A 22 -0.92 18.08 4.64
C ASP A 22 0.46 18.68 4.90
N GLU A 23 1.19 18.16 5.89
CA GLU A 23 2.54 18.61 6.22
C GLU A 23 3.56 18.11 5.19
N ALA A 24 3.40 16.88 4.71
CA ALA A 24 4.22 16.32 3.64
C ALA A 24 4.06 17.17 2.37
N THR A 25 2.83 17.56 2.02
CA THR A 25 2.55 18.42 0.85
C THR A 25 3.23 19.78 0.97
N LYS A 26 3.16 20.43 2.14
CA LYS A 26 3.85 21.70 2.40
C LYS A 26 5.38 21.58 2.35
N LEU A 27 5.93 20.44 2.76
CA LEU A 27 7.37 20.20 2.72
C LEU A 27 7.86 19.93 1.30
N VAL A 28 7.07 19.20 0.50
CA VAL A 28 7.28 18.98 -0.93
C VAL A 28 7.39 20.33 -1.66
N ASP A 29 6.49 21.28 -1.39
CA ASP A 29 6.54 22.62 -1.99
C ASP A 29 7.82 23.41 -1.66
N SER A 30 8.51 23.06 -0.57
CA SER A 30 9.75 23.71 -0.15
C SER A 30 11.03 23.07 -0.74
N ILE A 31 10.92 21.89 -1.36
CA ILE A 31 12.04 21.14 -1.95
C ILE A 31 11.76 20.98 -3.44
N PRO A 32 12.33 21.81 -4.33
CA PRO A 32 12.01 21.81 -5.77
C PRO A 32 12.16 20.46 -6.48
N ALA A 33 12.98 19.56 -5.92
CA ALA A 33 13.23 18.22 -6.46
C ALA A 33 12.19 17.17 -6.03
N LEU A 34 11.34 17.45 -5.05
CA LEU A 34 10.32 16.50 -4.58
C LEU A 34 9.01 16.80 -5.31
N LYS A 35 8.41 15.78 -5.90
CA LYS A 35 7.11 15.85 -6.56
C LYS A 35 6.17 14.83 -5.94
N SER A 36 4.87 15.05 -6.09
CA SER A 36 3.85 14.09 -5.69
C SER A 36 2.82 13.89 -6.79
N SER A 37 2.18 12.72 -6.80
CA SER A 37 1.06 12.41 -7.68
C SER A 37 0.03 11.59 -6.92
N THR A 38 -1.24 11.93 -7.11
CA THR A 38 -2.36 11.16 -6.55
C THR A 38 -3.12 10.47 -7.67
N THR A 39 -3.39 9.18 -7.51
CA THR A 39 -4.22 8.39 -8.44
C THR A 39 -5.25 7.58 -7.68
N THR A 40 -6.43 7.41 -8.26
CA THR A 40 -7.45 6.52 -7.70
C THR A 40 -7.14 5.09 -8.13
N LEU A 41 -6.94 4.18 -7.16
CA LEU A 41 -6.76 2.76 -7.46
C LEU A 41 -8.11 2.11 -7.80
N PHE A 42 -9.13 2.37 -6.98
CA PHE A 42 -10.53 2.02 -7.26
C PHE A 42 -11.48 2.82 -6.36
N ASP A 43 -12.71 3.04 -6.84
CA ASP A 43 -13.74 3.79 -6.10
C ASP A 43 -14.38 2.97 -4.99
N ARG A 44 -14.69 1.70 -5.25
CA ARG A 44 -15.32 0.81 -4.27
C ARG A 44 -15.11 -0.65 -4.60
N LYS A 45 -14.74 -1.44 -3.60
CA LYS A 45 -14.75 -2.90 -3.63
C LYS A 45 -15.46 -3.47 -2.41
N HIS A 46 -16.07 -4.63 -2.60
CA HIS A 46 -16.72 -5.40 -1.55
C HIS A 46 -16.20 -6.84 -1.66
N TRP A 47 -15.76 -7.39 -0.53
CA TRP A 47 -15.31 -8.77 -0.47
C TRP A 47 -16.07 -9.50 0.63
N ARG A 48 -16.64 -10.65 0.27
CA ARG A 48 -17.37 -11.49 1.22
C ARG A 48 -16.47 -12.63 1.69
N GLY A 49 -16.42 -12.84 3.01
CA GLY A 49 -15.71 -13.95 3.60
C GLY A 49 -16.39 -15.28 3.26
N GLU A 50 -15.65 -16.19 2.66
CA GLU A 50 -16.11 -17.56 2.41
C GLU A 50 -15.90 -18.42 3.65
N SER A 51 -16.86 -19.27 4.03
CA SER A 51 -16.73 -20.11 5.24
C SER A 51 -15.50 -21.01 5.24
N ALA A 52 -15.07 -21.48 4.07
CA ALA A 52 -13.92 -22.37 3.92
C ALA A 52 -12.57 -21.62 3.86
N THR A 53 -12.57 -20.37 3.36
CA THR A 53 -11.31 -19.69 2.99
C THR A 53 -11.21 -18.24 3.44
N GLY A 54 -12.20 -17.67 4.12
CA GLY A 54 -12.23 -16.24 4.47
C GLY A 54 -11.05 -15.81 5.36
N ASP A 55 -10.50 -16.74 6.13
CA ASP A 55 -9.31 -16.47 6.94
C ASP A 55 -8.00 -16.44 6.12
N HIS A 56 -8.04 -16.72 4.81
CA HIS A 56 -6.86 -16.63 3.95
C HIS A 56 -6.82 -15.26 3.26
N PRO A 57 -5.67 -14.56 3.33
CA PRO A 57 -5.51 -13.31 2.61
C PRO A 57 -5.53 -13.56 1.09
N ARG A 58 -6.12 -12.64 0.34
CA ARG A 58 -6.21 -12.69 -1.13
C ARG A 58 -5.67 -11.42 -1.75
N CYS A 59 -5.03 -11.55 -2.92
CA CYS A 59 -4.55 -10.40 -3.68
C CYS A 59 -5.76 -9.70 -4.31
N THR A 60 -5.73 -8.38 -4.42
CA THR A 60 -6.76 -7.64 -5.17
C THR A 60 -6.19 -6.78 -6.28
N ASP A 61 -5.16 -5.99 -6.01
CA ASP A 61 -4.68 -4.98 -6.94
C ASP A 61 -3.17 -4.82 -6.84
N ILE A 62 -2.54 -4.48 -7.97
CA ILE A 62 -1.14 -4.07 -8.01
C ILE A 62 -1.06 -2.57 -7.72
N ILE A 63 -0.13 -2.17 -6.87
CA ILE A 63 0.10 -0.77 -6.52
C ILE A 63 1.17 -0.23 -7.50
N PRO A 64 0.85 0.77 -8.33
CA PRO A 64 1.83 1.36 -9.24
C PRO A 64 2.90 2.11 -8.42
N THR A 65 4.12 1.58 -8.44
CA THR A 65 5.30 2.19 -7.82
C THR A 65 6.40 2.53 -8.83
N GLU A 66 6.14 2.30 -10.12
CA GLU A 66 7.06 2.65 -11.20
C GLU A 66 6.82 4.11 -11.61
N ASN A 67 7.91 4.88 -11.67
CA ASN A 67 7.93 6.19 -12.28
C ASN A 67 9.10 6.19 -13.28
N GLU A 68 8.79 6.37 -14.57
CA GLU A 68 9.80 6.40 -15.64
C GLU A 68 10.86 7.50 -15.41
N ASN A 69 10.49 8.55 -14.66
CA ASN A 69 11.28 9.77 -14.54
C ASN A 69 11.81 10.04 -13.13
N GLY A 70 11.68 9.11 -12.17
CA GLY A 70 12.05 9.40 -10.79
C GLY A 70 12.16 8.20 -9.86
N VAL A 71 12.88 8.41 -8.75
CA VAL A 71 12.96 7.44 -7.65
C VAL A 71 11.80 7.69 -6.70
N VAL A 72 10.93 6.70 -6.51
CA VAL A 72 9.84 6.79 -5.53
C VAL A 72 10.42 6.78 -4.13
N HIS A 73 10.12 7.83 -3.37
CA HIS A 73 10.51 7.97 -1.98
C HIS A 73 9.55 7.22 -1.06
N SER A 74 8.25 7.50 -1.19
CA SER A 74 7.21 6.94 -0.31
C SER A 74 5.87 6.87 -1.02
N VAL A 75 5.03 5.95 -0.56
CA VAL A 75 3.67 5.77 -1.03
C VAL A 75 2.73 5.74 0.16
N SER A 76 1.65 6.52 0.10
CA SER A 76 0.51 6.42 1.03
C SER A 76 -0.73 5.97 0.28
N ILE A 77 -1.58 5.19 0.94
CA ILE A 77 -2.87 4.74 0.44
C ILE A 77 -3.93 5.17 1.44
N ASP A 78 -4.77 6.09 1.03
CA ASP A 78 -5.88 6.64 1.80
C ASP A 78 -7.19 5.98 1.36
N PHE A 79 -8.03 5.57 2.31
CA PHE A 79 -9.29 4.91 2.00
C PHE A 79 -10.31 5.00 3.14
N ARG A 80 -11.54 4.60 2.84
CA ARG A 80 -12.61 4.40 3.82
C ARG A 80 -13.01 2.93 3.86
N TRP A 81 -13.25 2.38 5.04
CA TRP A 81 -13.52 0.95 5.15
C TRP A 81 -14.35 0.55 6.36
N CYS A 82 -15.00 -0.62 6.27
CA CYS A 82 -15.66 -1.31 7.38
C CYS A 82 -15.81 -2.82 7.13
N ASP A 83 -15.98 -3.60 8.20
CA ASP A 83 -16.40 -5.01 8.20
C ASP A 83 -17.75 -5.15 8.91
N GLN A 84 -18.79 -5.56 8.17
CA GLN A 84 -20.17 -5.60 8.67
C GLN A 84 -20.46 -6.79 9.62
N GLY A 85 -19.55 -7.75 9.73
CA GLY A 85 -19.86 -9.05 10.33
C GLY A 85 -20.21 -9.00 11.81
N TRP A 86 -21.18 -9.84 12.20
CA TRP A 86 -21.59 -10.04 13.59
C TRP A 86 -20.70 -11.11 14.22
N GLY A 87 -19.79 -10.71 15.11
CA GLY A 87 -18.90 -11.64 15.81
C GLY A 87 -17.43 -11.25 15.73
N ASN A 88 -16.56 -12.24 15.48
CA ASN A 88 -15.11 -12.04 15.45
C ASN A 88 -14.70 -11.34 14.14
N LYS A 89 -14.59 -10.01 14.19
CA LYS A 89 -14.19 -9.16 13.06
C LYS A 89 -12.76 -9.50 12.64
N LYS A 90 -12.56 -9.74 11.35
CA LYS A 90 -11.25 -10.12 10.78
C LYS A 90 -10.90 -9.35 9.52
N GLY A 91 -11.75 -8.41 9.09
CA GLY A 91 -11.45 -7.49 7.99
C GLY A 91 -10.09 -6.83 8.17
N ARG A 92 -9.15 -7.06 7.25
CA ARG A 92 -7.82 -6.45 7.23
C ARG A 92 -7.39 -6.15 5.80
N LEU A 93 -6.58 -5.12 5.65
CA LEU A 93 -5.84 -4.83 4.42
C LEU A 93 -4.35 -4.93 4.70
N SER A 94 -3.58 -5.35 3.70
CA SER A 94 -2.13 -5.47 3.79
C SER A 94 -1.49 -5.05 2.47
N ILE A 95 -0.33 -4.42 2.55
CA ILE A 95 0.54 -4.17 1.40
C ILE A 95 1.64 -5.22 1.45
N VAL A 96 1.82 -5.93 0.35
CA VAL A 96 2.79 -7.02 0.24
C VAL A 96 3.77 -6.70 -0.88
N ALA A 97 5.06 -6.80 -0.55
CA ALA A 97 6.18 -6.68 -1.47
C ALA A 97 6.57 -8.04 -2.05
N HIS A 98 6.91 -8.04 -3.33
CA HIS A 98 7.30 -9.23 -4.09
C HIS A 98 8.55 -8.93 -4.90
N ASN A 99 9.47 -9.91 -4.98
CA ASN A 99 10.68 -9.80 -5.79
C ASN A 99 10.46 -10.16 -7.26
N HIS A 100 9.21 -10.40 -7.65
CA HIS A 100 8.81 -10.76 -9.01
C HIS A 100 7.46 -10.12 -9.33
N VAL A 101 7.16 -9.96 -10.62
CA VAL A 101 5.87 -9.46 -11.08
C VAL A 101 4.79 -10.47 -10.72
N ILE A 102 3.73 -10.01 -10.05
CA ILE A 102 2.58 -10.84 -9.69
C ILE A 102 1.62 -10.88 -10.89
N ASP A 103 1.32 -12.07 -11.38
CA ASP A 103 0.18 -12.26 -12.29
C ASP A 103 -1.09 -12.46 -11.44
N GLN A 104 -2.04 -11.52 -11.54
CA GLN A 104 -3.32 -11.59 -10.83
C GLN A 104 -4.13 -12.86 -11.18
N ARG A 105 -3.85 -13.51 -12.31
CA ARG A 105 -4.59 -14.68 -12.80
C ARG A 105 -4.22 -15.98 -12.09
N ASP A 106 -3.11 -16.01 -11.35
CA ASP A 106 -2.61 -17.24 -10.73
C ASP A 106 -3.24 -17.55 -9.35
N ASP A 107 -4.00 -16.61 -8.77
CA ASP A 107 -4.44 -16.66 -7.36
C ASP A 107 -5.40 -17.84 -7.06
N ASP A 108 -6.21 -18.26 -8.02
CA ASP A 108 -7.23 -19.31 -7.77
C ASP A 108 -6.65 -20.73 -7.66
N SER A 109 -5.46 -20.97 -8.21
CA SER A 109 -4.88 -22.32 -8.34
C SER A 109 -3.97 -22.73 -7.18
N ARG A 110 -3.40 -21.76 -6.45
CA ARG A 110 -2.43 -22.00 -5.37
C ARG A 110 -3.10 -22.04 -3.99
N ARG A 111 -4.15 -22.84 -3.86
CA ARG A 111 -4.86 -23.12 -2.58
C ARG A 111 -4.00 -23.84 -1.51
N GLY A 112 -2.68 -23.83 -1.65
CA GLY A 112 -1.71 -24.49 -0.78
C GLY A 112 -0.87 -23.49 0.00
N HIS A 113 -1.26 -23.25 1.24
CA HIS A 113 -0.43 -22.96 2.42
C HIS A 113 0.51 -21.73 2.51
N ASN A 114 0.81 -20.99 1.43
CA ASN A 114 1.67 -19.82 1.56
C ASN A 114 0.82 -18.55 1.71
N ASN A 115 0.65 -18.09 2.95
CA ASN A 115 0.09 -16.78 3.25
C ASN A 115 0.88 -15.74 2.44
N PHE A 116 0.22 -15.07 1.48
CA PHE A 116 0.76 -14.01 0.63
C PHE A 116 1.72 -14.43 -0.52
N GLN A 117 1.67 -15.68 -0.99
CA GLN A 117 2.40 -16.13 -2.21
C GLN A 117 3.92 -15.79 -2.18
N ASP A 118 4.60 -16.09 -1.07
CA ASP A 118 6.03 -15.80 -0.85
C ASP A 118 6.37 -14.30 -0.74
N GLY A 119 5.37 -13.42 -0.72
CA GLY A 119 5.53 -12.00 -0.50
C GLY A 119 5.76 -11.63 0.98
N ARG A 120 6.36 -10.46 1.19
CA ARG A 120 6.62 -9.90 2.53
C ARG A 120 5.62 -8.77 2.80
N ILE A 121 4.90 -8.85 3.91
CA ILE A 121 4.04 -7.74 4.36
C ILE A 121 4.93 -6.55 4.71
N VAL A 122 4.67 -5.39 4.09
CA VAL A 122 5.37 -4.13 4.37
C VAL A 122 4.53 -3.17 5.20
N CYS A 123 3.21 -3.27 5.11
CA CYS A 123 2.28 -2.47 5.89
C CYS A 123 0.95 -3.23 6.06
N GLN A 124 0.26 -3.06 7.18
CA GLN A 124 -0.99 -3.76 7.46
C GLN A 124 -1.89 -2.94 8.40
N THR A 125 -3.20 -2.97 8.18
CA THR A 125 -4.17 -2.30 9.04
C THR A 125 -4.45 -3.05 10.34
N GLY A 126 -5.12 -2.36 11.27
CA GLY A 126 -5.84 -2.99 12.37
C GLY A 126 -6.98 -3.90 11.89
N ILE A 127 -7.92 -4.23 12.78
CA ILE A 127 -9.16 -4.90 12.38
C ILE A 127 -10.15 -3.82 11.93
N ALA A 128 -10.84 -4.06 10.82
CA ALA A 128 -11.82 -3.14 10.26
C ALA A 128 -12.89 -2.76 11.30
N PRO A 129 -13.25 -1.47 11.39
CA PRO A 129 -14.36 -1.03 12.22
C PRO A 129 -15.70 -1.51 11.64
N GLN A 130 -16.75 -1.49 12.46
CA GLN A 130 -18.09 -1.88 12.01
C GLN A 130 -18.82 -0.75 11.27
N ILE A 131 -18.42 0.48 11.57
CA ILE A 131 -18.87 1.69 10.88
C ILE A 131 -17.76 2.12 9.93
N VAL A 132 -18.13 2.81 8.85
CA VAL A 132 -17.16 3.29 7.86
C VAL A 132 -16.25 4.34 8.49
N GLU A 133 -14.96 4.03 8.60
CA GLU A 133 -13.93 4.96 9.07
C GLU A 133 -12.87 5.20 8.00
N LYS A 134 -12.09 6.27 8.16
CA LYS A 134 -10.93 6.56 7.32
C LYS A 134 -9.70 5.86 7.89
N GLU A 135 -8.83 5.40 7.01
CA GLU A 135 -7.57 4.77 7.38
C GLU A 135 -6.51 5.08 6.32
N GLN A 136 -5.24 5.00 6.71
CA GLN A 136 -4.11 5.20 5.81
C GLN A 136 -3.08 4.09 6.00
N LEU A 137 -2.56 3.57 4.89
CA LEU A 137 -1.36 2.73 4.87
C LEU A 137 -0.21 3.50 4.23
N GLN A 138 0.98 3.44 4.82
CA GLN A 138 2.17 4.10 4.29
C GLN A 138 3.33 3.11 4.24
N PHE A 139 4.12 3.17 3.17
CA PHE A 139 5.34 2.38 3.02
C PHE A 139 6.37 3.08 2.13
N TYR A 140 7.60 2.54 2.14
CA TYR A 140 8.76 3.07 1.41
C TYR A 140 9.23 2.02 0.39
N PRO A 141 8.89 2.20 -0.90
CA PRO A 141 9.27 1.26 -1.93
C PRO A 141 10.77 1.01 -1.97
N GLN A 142 11.16 -0.25 -2.20
CA GLN A 142 12.54 -0.67 -2.44
C GLN A 142 12.74 -0.88 -3.93
N PRO A 143 13.97 -0.65 -4.44
CA PRO A 143 14.29 -0.94 -5.83
C PRO A 143 14.02 -2.42 -6.18
N ASN A 144 13.41 -2.65 -7.34
CA ASN A 144 13.10 -3.99 -7.88
C ASN A 144 12.09 -4.82 -7.05
N GLU A 145 11.34 -4.21 -6.14
CA GLU A 145 10.17 -4.83 -5.51
C GLU A 145 8.88 -4.37 -6.20
N HIS A 146 7.91 -5.28 -6.31
CA HIS A 146 6.55 -4.99 -6.76
C HIS A 146 5.59 -5.04 -5.57
N TYR A 147 4.59 -4.17 -5.56
CA TYR A 147 3.68 -4.02 -4.43
C TYR A 147 2.25 -4.38 -4.83
N SER A 148 1.56 -5.04 -3.92
CA SER A 148 0.15 -5.42 -4.11
C SER A 148 -0.65 -5.16 -2.84
N LEU A 149 -1.92 -4.79 -3.05
CA LEU A 149 -2.91 -4.69 -2.00
C LEU A 149 -3.57 -6.07 -1.82
N TRP A 150 -3.60 -6.51 -0.57
CA TRP A 150 -4.22 -7.75 -0.14
C TRP A 150 -5.32 -7.47 0.87
N TYR A 151 -6.33 -8.33 0.89
CA TYR A 151 -7.43 -8.26 1.83
C TYR A 151 -7.64 -9.60 2.53
N GLN A 152 -8.18 -9.56 3.74
CA GLN A 152 -8.62 -10.72 4.50
C GLN A 152 -10.02 -10.44 5.06
N VAL A 153 -10.98 -11.35 4.87
CA VAL A 153 -12.36 -11.21 5.37
C VAL A 153 -12.79 -12.50 6.03
N GLY A 154 -13.01 -12.47 7.35
CA GLY A 154 -13.23 -13.67 8.15
C GLY A 154 -14.25 -14.65 7.57
N GLY A 155 -13.98 -15.95 7.74
CA GLY A 155 -14.89 -17.00 7.27
C GLY A 155 -16.18 -17.11 8.09
N GLY A 156 -17.31 -17.39 7.42
CA GLY A 156 -18.61 -17.66 8.04
C GLY A 156 -19.42 -16.40 8.33
N GLY A 157 -20.66 -16.55 8.83
CA GLY A 157 -21.44 -15.44 9.42
C GLY A 157 -21.84 -14.27 8.51
N GLY A 158 -21.56 -14.31 7.20
CA GLY A 158 -21.88 -13.21 6.28
C GLY A 158 -20.97 -11.98 6.41
N HIS A 159 -19.73 -12.18 6.90
CA HIS A 159 -18.72 -11.11 6.95
C HIS A 159 -18.48 -10.53 5.56
N GLU A 160 -18.38 -9.20 5.52
CA GLU A 160 -18.19 -8.45 4.28
C GLU A 160 -17.33 -7.24 4.59
N LEU A 161 -16.20 -7.14 3.91
CA LEU A 161 -15.29 -6.01 3.96
C LEU A 161 -15.63 -5.08 2.81
N THR A 162 -16.04 -3.86 3.14
CA THR A 162 -16.24 -2.79 2.15
C THR A 162 -15.08 -1.82 2.24
N VAL A 163 -14.50 -1.47 1.10
CA VAL A 163 -13.43 -0.47 0.98
C VAL A 163 -13.78 0.49 -0.14
N GLU A 164 -13.70 1.79 0.14
CA GLU A 164 -14.15 2.89 -0.72
C GLU A 164 -13.09 4.00 -0.82
N ASN A 165 -13.11 4.71 -1.95
CA ASN A 165 -12.28 5.87 -2.26
C ASN A 165 -10.79 5.60 -2.04
N VAL A 166 -10.26 4.54 -2.65
CA VAL A 166 -8.86 4.16 -2.47
C VAL A 166 -7.98 5.03 -3.35
N GLN A 167 -7.25 5.93 -2.72
CA GLN A 167 -6.36 6.88 -3.36
C GLN A 167 -4.92 6.55 -3.00
N ILE A 168 -4.06 6.49 -4.00
CA ILE A 168 -2.62 6.31 -3.84
C ILE A 168 -1.98 7.68 -4.04
N CYS A 169 -1.24 8.16 -3.04
CA CYS A 169 -0.35 9.29 -3.17
C CYS A 169 1.09 8.77 -3.20
N THR A 170 1.79 9.08 -4.29
CA THR A 170 3.19 8.71 -4.49
C THR A 170 4.04 9.97 -4.44
N VAL A 171 5.08 9.95 -3.60
CA VAL A 171 6.09 11.01 -3.52
C VAL A 171 7.37 10.49 -4.16
N TYR A 172 7.95 11.26 -5.08
CA TYR A 172 9.15 10.86 -5.83
C TYR A 172 10.10 12.04 -6.04
N PHE A 173 11.38 11.70 -6.23
CA PHE A 173 12.39 12.67 -6.63
C PHE A 173 12.42 12.81 -8.15
N ASP A 174 12.47 14.05 -8.62
CA ASP A 174 12.63 14.37 -10.04
C ASP A 174 14.09 14.15 -10.46
N ASN A 175 14.31 13.39 -11.53
CA ASN A 175 15.64 13.08 -12.05
C ASN A 175 16.31 14.26 -12.77
N GLU A 176 15.61 15.38 -13.01
CA GLU A 176 16.20 16.57 -13.66
C GLU A 176 17.35 17.22 -12.87
N PHE A 177 17.62 16.77 -11.64
CA PHE A 177 18.65 17.30 -10.75
C PHE A 177 19.76 16.32 -10.35
N VAL A 178 19.81 15.12 -10.94
CA VAL A 178 20.88 14.11 -10.74
C VAL A 178 21.77 14.04 -11.97
#